data_AF-A0A923E9P0-F1
#
_entry.id   AF-A0A923E9P0-F1
#
_cell.length_a   1.000
_cell.length_b   1.000
_cell.length_c   1.000
_cell.angle_alpha   90.00
_cell.angle_beta   90.00
_cell.angle_gamma   90.00
#
_symmetry.space_group_name_H-M   'P 1'
#
loop_
_entity.id
_entity.type
_entity.pdbx_description
1 polymer ?
#
loop_
_entity_poly.entity_id
_entity_poly.type
_entity_poly.pdbx_seq_one_letter_code
_entity_poly.pdbx_strand_id
1 'polypeptide(L)' 'MRKLSEVEVLSLTSLLKMEKDGLIVQKAVNTLITDDNLKRQGEASVLASEGRIKGLQQFINENEITIPREV' A
#
# COMPACT_ATOMS: atom_id res chain seq x y z
N MET A 1 -2.04 -6.56 -21.59
CA MET A 1 -0.80 -5.93 -21.10
C MET A 1 0.40 -6.76 -21.51
N ARG A 2 1.60 -6.15 -21.60
CA ARG A 2 2.85 -6.93 -21.76
C ARG A 2 3.11 -7.71 -20.47
N LYS A 3 3.71 -8.91 -20.57
CA LYS A 3 4.19 -9.65 -19.39
C LYS A 3 5.26 -8.84 -18.66
N LEU A 4 5.09 -8.68 -17.35
CA LEU A 4 6.11 -8.10 -16.49
C LEU A 4 7.32 -9.02 -16.42
N SER A 5 8.51 -8.42 -16.42
CA SER A 5 9.75 -9.10 -16.06
C SER A 5 9.78 -9.43 -14.57
N GLU A 6 10.65 -10.35 -14.17
CA GLU A 6 10.82 -10.73 -12.75
C GLU A 6 11.18 -9.53 -11.86
N VAL A 7 12.00 -8.59 -12.38
CA VAL A 7 12.39 -7.36 -11.67
C VAL A 7 11.19 -6.43 -11.46
N GLU A 8 10.30 -6.32 -12.44
CA GLU A 8 9.07 -5.52 -12.32
C GLU A 8 8.10 -6.15 -11.32
N VAL A 9 7.96 -7.49 -11.32
CA VAL A 9 7.16 -8.22 -10.32
C VAL A 9 7.73 -8.02 -8.92
N LEU A 10 9.05 -8.12 -8.74
CA LEU A 10 9.70 -7.89 -7.46
C LEU A 10 9.50 -6.45 -6.96
N SER A 11 9.60 -5.48 -7.86
CA SER A 11 9.37 -4.06 -7.55
C SER A 11 7.92 -3.81 -7.12
N LEU A 12 6.95 -4.39 -7.84
CA LEU A 12 5.54 -4.31 -7.50
C LEU A 12 5.22 -4.94 -6.14
N THR A 13 5.83 -6.09 -5.86
CA THR A 13 5.72 -6.77 -4.56
C THR A 13 6.25 -5.90 -3.42
N SER A 14 7.43 -5.31 -3.64
CA SER A 14 8.09 -4.44 -2.66
C SER A 14 7.26 -3.18 -2.38
N LEU A 15 6.67 -2.57 -3.42
CA LEU A 15 5.75 -1.44 -3.28
C LEU A 15 4.50 -1.81 -2.48
N LEU A 16 3.88 -2.95 -2.77
CA LEU A 16 2.70 -3.41 -2.04
C LEU A 16 3.02 -3.68 -0.56
N LYS A 17 4.17 -4.28 -0.26
CA LYS A 17 4.62 -4.46 1.14
C LYS A 17 4.87 -3.13 1.82
N MET A 18 5.65 -2.24 1.20
CA MET A 18 5.96 -0.92 1.74
C MET A 18 4.69 -0.14 2.08
N GLU A 19 3.69 -0.18 1.20
CA GLU A 19 2.43 0.52 1.43
C GLU A 19 1.64 -0.08 2.60
N LYS A 20 1.64 -1.41 2.75
CA LYS A 20 1.01 -2.09 3.90
C LYS A 20 1.70 -1.78 5.22
N ASP A 21 3.04 -1.87 5.25
CA ASP A 21 3.83 -1.57 6.44
C ASP A 21 3.67 -0.08 6.81
N GLY A 22 3.70 0.80 5.81
CA GLY A 22 3.44 2.23 5.97
C GLY A 22 2.06 2.52 6.53
N LEU A 23 1.01 1.83 6.05
CA LEU A 23 -0.35 1.97 6.57
C LEU A 23 -0.45 1.61 8.06
N ILE A 24 0.23 0.54 8.49
CA ILE A 24 0.26 0.13 9.91
C ILE A 24 0.87 1.26 10.75
N VAL A 25 2.03 1.77 10.33
CA VAL A 25 2.71 2.87 11.02
C VAL A 25 1.86 4.15 11.02
N GLN A 26 1.28 4.52 9.88
CA GLN A 26 0.41 5.69 9.76
C GLN A 26 -0.78 5.63 10.71
N LYS A 27 -1.46 4.47 10.80
CA LYS A 27 -2.56 4.27 11.75
C LYS A 27 -2.09 4.41 13.19
N ALA A 28 -0.96 3.82 13.54
CA ALA A 28 -0.39 3.91 14.89
C ALA A 28 0.00 5.35 15.25
N VAL A 29 0.65 6.09 14.34
CA VAL A 29 1.00 7.50 14.56
C VAL A 29 -0.25 8.36 14.69
N ASN A 30 -1.29 8.11 13.90
CA ASN A 30 -2.51 8.91 13.92
C ASN A 30 -3.29 8.80 15.25
N THR A 31 -3.11 7.72 16.02
CA THR A 31 -3.70 7.62 17.37
C THR A 31 -3.01 8.52 18.40
N LEU A 32 -1.77 8.93 18.12
CA LEU A 32 -0.96 9.78 19.00
C LEU A 32 -1.13 11.28 18.70
N ILE A 33 -1.76 11.63 17.57
CA ILE A 33 -1.98 13.02 17.16
C ILE A 33 -3.13 13.62 17.97
N THR A 34 -2.84 14.72 18.68
CA THR A 34 -3.82 15.46 19.48
C THR A 34 -4.37 16.70 18.78
N ASP A 35 -3.67 17.23 17.79
CA ASP A 35 -4.17 18.34 16.98
C ASP A 35 -5.25 17.84 16.01
N ASP A 36 -6.46 18.36 16.12
CA ASP A 36 -7.62 17.88 15.37
C ASP A 36 -7.44 18.04 13.85
N ASN A 37 -6.79 19.13 13.41
CA ASN A 37 -6.60 19.36 11.98
C ASN A 37 -5.56 18.40 11.42
N LEU A 38 -4.48 18.16 12.16
CA LEU A 38 -3.46 17.19 11.79
C LEU A 38 -4.01 15.76 11.83
N LYS A 39 -4.87 15.43 12.78
CA LYS A 39 -5.54 14.12 12.87
C LYS A 39 -6.42 13.86 11.67
N ARG A 40 -7.23 14.84 11.23
CA ARG A 40 -8.05 14.71 10.02
C ARG A 40 -7.21 14.51 8.76
N GLN A 41 -6.07 15.22 8.66
CA GLN A 41 -5.12 15.01 7.57
C GLN A 41 -4.52 13.59 7.58
N GLY A 42 -4.18 13.08 8.77
CA GLY A 42 -3.72 11.70 8.94
C GLY A 42 -4.79 10.66 8.56
N GLU A 43 -6.05 10.87 8.93
CA GLU A 43 -7.18 10.02 8.51
C GLU A 43 -7.37 10.01 6.99
N ALA A 44 -7.28 11.18 6.34
CA ALA A 44 -7.31 11.27 4.88
C ALA A 44 -6.12 10.55 4.23
N SER A 45 -4.93 10.67 4.82
CA SER A 45 -3.74 9.94 4.37
C SER A 45 -3.90 8.42 4.50
N VAL A 46 -4.48 7.95 5.60
CA VAL A 46 -4.78 6.52 5.82
C VAL A 46 -5.73 6.00 4.73
N LEU A 47 -6.80 6.73 4.43
CA LEU A 47 -7.73 6.37 3.35
C LEU A 47 -7.05 6.33 1.98
N ALA A 48 -6.16 7.29 1.70
CA ALA A 48 -5.39 7.31 0.46
C ALA A 48 -4.47 6.09 0.33
N SER A 49 -3.79 5.70 1.41
CA SER A 49 -2.94 4.50 1.45
C SER A 49 -3.76 3.21 1.25
N GLU A 50 -4.92 3.10 1.88
CA GLU A 50 -5.85 1.97 1.65
C GLU A 50 -6.32 1.90 0.19
N GLY A 51 -6.58 3.04 -0.44
CA GLY A 51 -6.90 3.14 -1.86
C GLY A 51 -5.76 2.63 -2.75
N ARG A 52 -4.51 3.03 -2.47
CA ARG A 52 -3.32 2.56 -3.20
C ARG A 52 -3.13 1.05 -3.05
N ILE A 53 -3.25 0.51 -1.84
CA ILE A 53 -3.15 -0.94 -1.59
C ILE A 53 -4.19 -1.70 -2.42
N LYS A 54 -5.45 -1.25 -2.38
CA LYS A 54 -6.53 -1.89 -3.17
C LYS A 54 -6.25 -1.82 -4.67
N GLY A 55 -5.81 -0.67 -5.17
CA GLY A 55 -5.46 -0.50 -6.58
C GLY A 55 -4.33 -1.44 -7.02
N LEU A 56 -3.27 -1.56 -6.21
CA LEU A 56 -2.17 -2.49 -6.47
C LEU A 56 -2.63 -3.95 -6.44
N GLN A 57 -3.47 -4.33 -5.47
CA GLN A 57 -4.03 -5.67 -5.38
C GLN A 57 -4.93 -6.00 -6.57
N GLN A 58 -5.79 -5.05 -6.98
CA GLN A 58 -6.65 -5.21 -8.14
C GLN A 58 -5.80 -5.40 -9.41
N PHE A 59 -4.80 -4.55 -9.62
CA PHE A 59 -3.87 -4.68 -10.74
C PHE A 59 -3.18 -6.05 -10.78
N ILE A 60 -2.70 -6.54 -9.63
CA ILE A 60 -2.07 -7.86 -9.51
C ILE A 60 -3.04 -8.98 -9.91
N ASN A 61 -4.27 -8.93 -9.38
CA ASN A 61 -5.28 -9.95 -9.64
C ASN A 61 -5.75 -9.95 -11.09
N GLU A 62 -6.04 -8.79 -11.66
CA GLU A 62 -6.51 -8.64 -13.04
C GLU A 62 -5.48 -9.06 -14.09
N ASN A 63 -4.19 -9.07 -13.72
CA ASN A 63 -3.09 -9.43 -14.61
C ASN A 63 -2.43 -10.76 -14.26
N GLU A 64 -3.04 -11.54 -13.36
CA GLU A 64 -2.56 -12.87 -12.94
C GLU A 64 -1.09 -12.87 -12.51
N ILE A 65 -0.64 -11.77 -11.88
CA ILE A 65 0.75 -11.61 -11.47
C ILE A 65 0.99 -12.47 -10.24
N THR A 66 1.88 -13.45 -10.37
CA THR A 66 2.28 -14.31 -9.24
C THR A 66 3.25 -13.55 -8.35
N ILE A 67 2.78 -13.16 -7.17
CA ILE A 67 3.59 -12.51 -6.15
C ILE A 67 4.25 -13.59 -5.26
N PRO A 68 5.56 -13.50 -4.99
CA PRO A 68 6.20 -14.36 -4.00
C PRO A 68 5.52 -14.20 -2.63
N ARG A 69 5.26 -15.33 -1.95
CA ARG A 69 4.62 -15.33 -0.62
C ARG A 69 5.51 -14.80 0.50
N GLU A 70 6.79 -14.61 0.24
CA GLU A 70 7.78 -14.15 1.22
C GLU A 70 8.14 -12.70 0.96
N VAL A 71 7.30 -11.78 1.45
CA VAL A 71 7.76 -10.52 2.04
C VAL A 71 6.80 -10.07 3.13
#